data_AF-A0A918K2Y1-F1
#
_entry.id   AF-A0A918K2Y1-F1
#
_cell.length_a   1.000
_cell.length_b   1.000
_cell.length_c   1.000
_cell.angle_alpha   90.00
_cell.angle_beta   90.00
_cell.angle_gamma   90.00
#
_symmetry.space_group_name_H-M   'P 1'
#
loop_
_entity.id
_entity.type
_entity.pdbx_description
1 polymer ?
#
loop_
_entity_poly.entity_id
_entity_poly.type
_entity_poly.pdbx_seq_one_letter_code
_entity_poly.pdbx_strand_id
1 'polypeptide(L)'
;MRTQHNSGAPTGTDDLTAAAQVAVALHALRDGAGTPPIDPSFELAERTFGRQLPGFERHSATAWRTALGRAEARRGERRRTRGLGWLSTALVGGEINAATVVEIGCEKVRVSRLWCGADDGLPDTTLLFEAEWNGDHADVPDGSRKTRETPETRAGENRIGHLFAIARGIRTSEDIGDAVDRALRSAPLPRPAPARTSEPLVVVVRAAEWTAVEDAAARVDALRPAILWLRLPVGWPRHGPVDLLDGAPLRRALWFVATRVDGSTGAVDLARTPLFPAGSTSAGPGSADGQPPVAEVRVARPPSAGAPARHSAFVVTARPADEPADWLPVRADRVVLPVGAQTTLRYRLDAPGRMGLLFDGAHDPETTPWHLVVRHLPRRLYAPQPVDLVVAVETAGRRGDGEAQLADRLKRAQAVISATDAAVPDAHALRVGLIGYRDHRPLAGPGDRTPIHYSAGLRDAEAAARLLADWQHSPLHHDFATGLEHVPDELHTWHRQWRPDSLRVLLVVGARPPHPYGRPPQAVRRRARVRVCPDRFDWESSLAVLRHQQELRCLALVDPPDWMAEDAEPLVAEWARRAWTHFGRQGFFTVGDSPERVVETLLSSTRRSGDGTPPPMLVGAAGPSESWLAHPSSWTA
;
A
#
# COMPACT_ATOMS: atom_id res chain seq x y z
N MET A 1 14.36 44.70 -45.84
CA MET A 1 14.90 43.72 -46.82
C MET A 1 13.70 43.18 -47.59
N ARG A 2 13.63 43.40 -48.91
CA ARG A 2 12.49 43.00 -49.76
C ARG A 2 12.49 41.48 -49.96
N THR A 3 11.47 40.79 -49.47
CA THR A 3 11.19 39.38 -49.81
C THR A 3 10.31 39.33 -51.05
N GLN A 4 10.83 38.73 -52.13
CA GLN A 4 10.07 38.40 -53.32
C GLN A 4 8.96 37.40 -52.97
N HIS A 5 7.70 37.78 -53.23
CA HIS A 5 6.61 36.83 -53.34
C HIS A 5 6.79 36.01 -54.61
N ASN A 6 7.19 34.76 -54.42
CA ASN A 6 7.27 33.76 -55.48
C ASN A 6 5.91 33.05 -55.53
N SER A 7 4.99 33.55 -56.36
CA SER A 7 3.75 32.85 -56.71
C SER A 7 4.05 31.76 -57.74
N GLY A 8 4.77 30.72 -57.32
CA GLY A 8 4.97 29.50 -58.10
C GLY A 8 3.80 28.54 -57.88
N ALA A 9 3.32 27.89 -58.95
CA ALA A 9 2.35 26.82 -58.85
C ALA A 9 2.86 25.72 -57.89
N PRO A 10 1.99 25.13 -57.04
CA PRO A 10 2.41 24.14 -56.06
C PRO A 10 3.03 22.94 -56.77
N THR A 11 4.30 22.68 -56.49
CA THR A 11 4.93 21.45 -56.99
C THR A 11 4.33 20.27 -56.22
N GLY A 12 4.01 19.16 -56.89
CA GLY A 12 3.37 18.00 -56.24
C GLY A 12 4.14 17.38 -55.06
N THR A 13 5.38 17.80 -54.82
CA THR A 13 6.22 17.43 -53.68
C THR A 13 5.78 18.09 -52.36
N ASP A 14 5.23 19.30 -52.41
CA ASP A 14 4.78 20.05 -51.22
C ASP A 14 3.46 19.48 -50.68
N ASP A 15 2.57 19.06 -51.58
CA ASP A 15 1.26 18.50 -51.24
C ASP A 15 1.39 17.12 -50.59
N LEU A 16 2.32 16.29 -51.07
CA LEU A 16 2.61 14.99 -50.49
C LEU A 16 3.23 15.12 -49.09
N THR A 17 4.07 16.14 -48.88
CA THR A 17 4.68 16.44 -47.58
C THR A 17 3.63 16.94 -46.59
N ALA A 18 2.77 17.87 -47.01
CA ALA A 18 1.66 18.35 -46.21
C ALA A 18 0.68 17.22 -45.85
N ALA A 19 0.37 16.33 -46.79
CA ALA A 19 -0.52 15.19 -46.55
C ALA A 19 0.10 14.21 -45.54
N ALA A 20 1.40 13.93 -45.65
CA ALA A 20 2.12 13.09 -44.68
C ALA A 20 2.12 13.73 -43.27
N GLN A 21 2.31 15.04 -43.16
CA GLN A 21 2.21 15.76 -41.89
C GLN A 21 0.80 15.70 -41.29
N VAL A 22 -0.24 15.87 -42.10
CA VAL A 22 -1.64 15.73 -41.67
C VAL A 22 -1.95 14.30 -41.24
N ALA A 23 -1.43 13.29 -41.94
CA ALA A 23 -1.59 11.89 -41.55
C ALA A 23 -0.97 11.61 -40.17
N VAL A 24 0.25 12.12 -39.91
CA VAL A 24 0.89 12.04 -38.59
C VAL A 24 0.07 12.77 -37.52
N ALA A 25 -0.49 13.94 -37.85
CA ALA A 25 -1.37 14.69 -36.95
C ALA A 25 -2.64 13.90 -36.58
N LEU A 26 -3.34 13.36 -37.57
CA LEU A 26 -4.56 12.57 -37.37
C LEU A 26 -4.29 11.30 -36.55
N HIS A 27 -3.13 10.67 -36.74
CA HIS A 27 -2.70 9.54 -35.93
C HIS A 27 -2.45 9.95 -34.48
N ALA A 28 -1.68 11.02 -34.25
CA ALA A 28 -1.41 11.53 -32.89
C ALA A 28 -2.70 11.97 -32.16
N LEU A 29 -3.70 12.45 -32.89
CA LEU A 29 -5.01 12.79 -32.35
C LEU A 29 -5.86 11.55 -31.99
N ARG A 30 -5.66 10.42 -32.68
CA ARG A 30 -6.33 9.14 -32.40
C ARG A 30 -5.69 8.36 -31.25
N ASP A 31 -4.37 8.44 -31.07
CA ASP A 31 -3.68 7.81 -29.93
C ASP A 31 -4.16 8.35 -28.58
N GLY A 32 -4.71 9.57 -28.54
CA GLY A 32 -5.40 10.12 -27.37
C GLY A 32 -6.67 9.35 -26.95
N ALA A 33 -7.23 8.52 -27.84
CA ALA A 33 -8.44 7.72 -27.64
C ALA A 33 -8.19 6.22 -27.41
N GLY A 34 -6.94 5.79 -27.25
CA GLY A 34 -6.61 4.39 -26.88
C GLY A 34 -6.87 3.34 -27.96
N THR A 35 -6.94 3.74 -29.24
CA THR A 35 -7.11 2.82 -30.37
C THR A 35 -5.73 2.39 -30.89
N PRO A 36 -5.48 1.10 -31.20
CA PRO A 36 -4.19 0.65 -31.72
C PRO A 36 -3.79 1.38 -33.01
N PRO A 37 -2.48 1.48 -33.31
CA PRO A 37 -2.00 2.18 -34.49
C PRO A 37 -2.60 1.52 -35.73
N ILE A 38 -3.47 2.26 -36.41
CA ILE A 38 -3.89 1.89 -37.75
C ILE A 38 -2.63 2.06 -38.59
N ASP A 39 -2.04 0.95 -39.01
CA ASP A 39 -1.13 0.94 -40.14
C ASP A 39 -1.88 1.62 -41.29
N PRO A 40 -1.51 2.86 -41.68
CA PRO A 40 -2.26 3.60 -42.65
C PRO A 40 -1.91 2.98 -44.00
N SER A 41 -2.60 1.89 -44.34
CA SER A 41 -2.54 1.32 -45.68
C SER A 41 -2.73 2.48 -46.65
N PHE A 42 -1.82 2.59 -47.62
CA PHE A 42 -1.82 3.65 -48.62
C PHE A 42 -3.22 3.86 -49.22
N GLU A 43 -4.01 2.79 -49.35
CA GLU A 43 -5.40 2.78 -49.80
C GLU A 43 -6.39 3.56 -48.89
N LEU A 44 -6.18 3.58 -47.57
CA LEU A 44 -6.98 4.38 -46.65
C LEU A 44 -6.62 5.85 -46.76
N ALA A 45 -5.33 6.16 -46.90
CA ALA A 45 -4.85 7.52 -47.15
C ALA A 45 -5.34 8.03 -48.52
N GLU A 46 -5.29 7.20 -49.56
CA GLU A 46 -5.78 7.52 -50.91
C GLU A 46 -7.29 7.75 -50.93
N ARG A 47 -8.09 6.95 -50.22
CA ARG A 47 -9.53 7.21 -50.09
C ARG A 47 -9.83 8.49 -49.31
N THR A 48 -9.06 8.77 -48.27
CA THR A 48 -9.30 9.90 -47.36
C THR A 48 -8.84 11.22 -47.99
N PHE A 49 -7.63 11.24 -48.55
CA PHE A 49 -7.00 12.41 -49.14
C PHE A 49 -7.33 12.57 -50.63
N GLY A 50 -7.51 11.50 -51.40
CA GLY A 50 -7.83 11.59 -52.83
C GLY A 50 -9.13 12.33 -53.14
N ARG A 51 -10.11 12.26 -52.22
CA ARG A 51 -11.34 13.06 -52.30
C ARG A 51 -11.14 14.55 -52.04
N GLN A 52 -10.13 14.91 -51.25
CA GLN A 52 -9.92 16.27 -50.76
C GLN A 52 -8.74 16.98 -51.44
N LEU A 53 -7.84 16.23 -52.07
CA LEU A 53 -6.58 16.70 -52.65
C LEU A 53 -6.50 16.35 -54.13
N PRO A 54 -6.92 17.27 -55.03
CA PRO A 54 -6.81 17.06 -56.46
C PRO A 54 -5.37 16.75 -56.87
N GLY A 55 -5.13 15.57 -57.42
CA GLY A 55 -3.80 15.12 -57.84
C GLY A 55 -3.06 14.22 -56.85
N PHE A 56 -3.61 13.93 -55.66
CA PHE A 56 -3.02 12.98 -54.71
C PHE A 56 -2.87 11.57 -55.29
N GLU A 57 -3.84 11.15 -56.11
CA GLU A 57 -3.86 9.88 -56.86
C GLU A 57 -2.66 9.72 -57.83
N ARG A 58 -1.91 10.80 -58.11
CA ARG A 58 -0.73 10.77 -59.00
C ARG A 58 0.54 10.30 -58.30
N HIS A 59 0.52 10.10 -56.98
CA HIS A 59 1.69 9.70 -56.20
C HIS A 59 1.72 8.18 -55.95
N SER A 60 2.89 7.56 -56.09
CA SER A 60 3.03 6.12 -55.83
C SER A 60 3.06 5.81 -54.33
N ALA A 61 2.66 4.59 -53.96
CA ALA A 61 2.71 4.10 -52.58
C ALA A 61 4.12 4.20 -51.95
N THR A 62 5.17 4.10 -52.75
CA THR A 62 6.56 4.25 -52.31
C THR A 62 6.90 5.70 -51.98
N ALA A 63 6.42 6.67 -52.78
CA ALA A 63 6.60 8.10 -52.51
C ALA A 63 5.88 8.51 -51.22
N TRP A 64 4.66 8.00 -51.00
CA TRP A 64 3.91 8.21 -49.76
C TRP A 64 4.64 7.66 -48.53
N ARG A 65 5.04 6.38 -48.55
CA ARG A 65 5.78 5.76 -47.44
C ARG A 65 7.09 6.50 -47.13
N THR A 66 7.76 7.00 -48.16
CA THR A 66 8.98 7.81 -47.99
C THR A 66 8.68 9.16 -47.34
N ALA A 67 7.60 9.84 -47.75
CA ALA A 67 7.19 11.11 -47.14
C ALA A 67 6.74 10.92 -45.68
N LEU A 68 5.96 9.87 -45.41
CA LEU A 68 5.52 9.48 -44.06
C LEU A 68 6.71 9.15 -43.17
N GLY A 69 7.62 8.28 -43.62
CA GLY A 69 8.84 7.93 -42.89
C GLY A 69 9.74 9.13 -42.62
N ARG A 70 9.80 10.13 -43.51
CA ARG A 70 10.50 11.40 -43.24
C ARG A 70 9.79 12.25 -42.18
N ALA A 71 8.46 12.34 -42.22
CA ALA A 71 7.69 13.07 -41.22
C ALA A 71 7.82 12.42 -39.82
N GLU A 72 7.80 11.10 -39.77
CA GLU A 72 8.01 10.30 -38.54
C GLU A 72 9.46 10.36 -38.04
N ALA A 73 10.45 10.25 -38.93
CA ALA A 73 11.86 10.38 -38.55
C ALA A 73 12.15 11.78 -37.96
N ARG A 74 11.62 12.85 -38.57
CA ARG A 74 11.75 14.22 -38.04
C ARG A 74 11.06 14.40 -36.68
N ARG A 75 9.94 13.71 -36.45
CA ARG A 75 9.28 13.63 -35.12
C ARG A 75 10.20 12.98 -34.07
N GLY A 76 11.02 11.99 -34.47
CA GLY A 76 11.97 11.30 -33.58
C GLY A 76 13.28 12.05 -33.32
N GLU A 77 13.86 12.68 -34.35
CA GLU A 77 15.23 13.22 -34.32
C GLU A 77 15.39 14.51 -33.49
N ARG A 78 14.28 15.20 -33.18
CA ARG A 78 14.28 16.51 -32.50
C ARG A 78 13.50 16.57 -31.19
N ARG A 79 13.32 15.43 -30.52
CA ARG A 79 13.04 15.37 -29.07
C ARG A 79 14.20 15.92 -28.20
N ARG A 80 14.96 16.93 -28.66
CA ARG A 80 16.05 17.58 -27.90
C ARG A 80 15.50 18.66 -26.96
N THR A 81 14.69 18.18 -26.03
CA THR A 81 14.57 18.40 -24.58
C THR A 81 15.40 19.45 -23.81
N ARG A 82 16.34 20.22 -24.38
CA ARG A 82 17.19 21.12 -23.55
C ARG A 82 16.36 22.15 -22.76
N GLY A 83 15.33 22.72 -23.38
CA GLY A 83 14.40 23.64 -22.71
C GLY A 83 13.42 22.95 -21.76
N LEU A 84 12.94 21.75 -22.12
CA LEU A 84 11.97 20.99 -21.34
C LEU A 84 12.59 20.44 -20.04
N GLY A 85 13.85 20.01 -20.10
CA GLY A 85 14.63 19.61 -18.93
C GLY A 85 14.93 20.78 -17.99
N TRP A 86 15.15 21.99 -18.53
CA TRP A 86 15.26 23.20 -17.70
C TRP A 86 13.93 23.53 -17.02
N LEU A 87 12.80 23.59 -17.74
CA LEU A 87 11.49 23.88 -17.16
C LEU A 87 11.11 22.88 -16.07
N SER A 88 11.35 21.59 -16.34
CA SER A 88 11.12 20.51 -15.40
C SER A 88 11.95 20.68 -14.13
N THR A 89 13.25 20.92 -14.27
CA THR A 89 14.17 21.14 -13.14
C THR A 89 13.80 22.41 -12.36
N ALA A 90 13.43 23.49 -13.04
CA ALA A 90 13.11 24.77 -12.40
C ALA A 90 11.79 24.71 -11.60
N LEU A 91 10.75 24.04 -12.14
CA LEU A 91 9.48 23.83 -11.43
C LEU A 91 9.64 22.84 -10.27
N VAL A 92 10.24 21.68 -10.50
CA VAL A 92 10.42 20.64 -9.48
C VAL A 92 11.44 21.06 -8.42
N GLY A 93 12.50 21.76 -8.81
CA GLY A 93 13.52 22.30 -7.91
C GLY A 93 13.02 23.48 -7.06
N GLY A 94 11.83 24.02 -7.36
CA GLY A 94 11.26 25.16 -6.66
C GLY A 94 11.92 26.50 -7.00
N GLU A 95 12.69 26.57 -8.08
CA GLU A 95 13.22 27.85 -8.61
C GLU A 95 12.07 28.73 -9.12
N ILE A 96 11.02 28.10 -9.67
CA ILE A 96 9.77 28.74 -10.07
C ILE A 96 8.59 27.95 -9.50
N ASN A 97 7.65 28.64 -8.85
CA ASN A 97 6.47 28.00 -8.26
C ASN A 97 5.36 27.73 -9.29
N ALA A 98 5.30 28.54 -10.34
CA ALA A 98 4.33 28.42 -11.39
C ALA A 98 4.88 28.99 -12.71
N ALA A 99 4.35 28.50 -13.81
CA ALA A 99 4.57 29.01 -15.16
C ALA A 99 3.23 29.12 -15.88
N THR A 100 3.02 30.19 -16.63
CA THR A 100 1.93 30.25 -17.59
C THR A 100 2.40 29.59 -18.88
N VAL A 101 1.66 28.57 -19.33
CA VAL A 101 1.96 27.81 -20.53
C VAL A 101 0.95 28.16 -21.61
N VAL A 102 1.43 28.68 -22.73
CA VAL A 102 0.64 28.95 -23.93
C VAL A 102 0.98 27.89 -24.97
N GLU A 103 0.05 26.98 -25.20
CA GLU A 103 0.16 25.94 -26.22
C GLU A 103 -0.59 26.36 -27.48
N ILE A 104 0.11 26.37 -28.60
CA ILE A 104 -0.44 26.77 -29.91
C ILE A 104 -0.28 25.58 -30.85
N GLY A 105 -1.40 25.02 -31.30
CA GLY A 105 -1.41 23.90 -32.23
C GLY A 105 -2.17 24.22 -33.51
N CYS A 106 -2.28 23.23 -34.39
CA CYS A 106 -3.00 23.34 -35.66
C CYS A 106 -4.53 23.39 -35.54
N GLU A 107 -5.10 23.20 -34.34
CA GLU A 107 -6.55 23.12 -34.13
C GLU A 107 -7.08 24.08 -33.06
N LYS A 108 -6.21 24.48 -32.12
CA LYS A 108 -6.59 25.33 -31.01
C LYS A 108 -5.38 26.04 -30.39
N VAL A 109 -5.69 27.01 -29.54
CA VAL A 109 -4.77 27.59 -28.56
C VAL A 109 -5.28 27.28 -27.16
N ARG A 110 -4.35 26.95 -26.27
CA ARG A 110 -4.62 26.71 -24.85
C ARG A 110 -3.69 27.55 -24.01
N VAL A 111 -4.26 28.27 -23.05
CA VAL A 111 -3.52 28.95 -21.99
C VAL A 111 -3.82 28.24 -20.69
N SER A 112 -2.78 27.75 -20.04
CA SER A 112 -2.88 27.05 -18.76
C SER A 112 -1.88 27.59 -17.78
N ARG A 113 -2.23 27.54 -16.51
CA ARG A 113 -1.26 27.72 -15.44
C ARG A 113 -0.76 26.35 -15.04
N LEU A 114 0.55 26.15 -15.08
CA LEU A 114 1.23 24.97 -14.55
C LEU A 114 1.91 25.41 -13.26
N TRP A 115 1.64 24.75 -12.14
CA TRP A 115 2.33 25.07 -10.89
C TRP A 115 2.83 23.81 -10.21
N CYS A 116 3.95 23.97 -9.49
CA CYS A 116 4.47 23.02 -8.53
C CYS A 116 4.54 23.81 -7.23
N GLY A 117 3.60 23.58 -6.30
CA GLY A 117 3.40 24.46 -5.14
C GLY A 117 4.70 24.78 -4.39
N ALA A 118 4.81 26.01 -3.88
CA ALA A 118 5.90 26.40 -2.96
C ALA A 118 5.91 25.50 -1.72
N ASP A 119 4.69 25.21 -1.23
CA ASP A 119 4.36 24.37 -0.08
C ASP A 119 3.86 22.98 -0.52
N ASP A 120 4.71 22.24 -1.23
CA ASP A 120 4.62 20.76 -1.33
C ASP A 120 3.61 20.17 -2.30
N GLY A 121 2.89 21.01 -3.05
CA GLY A 121 1.97 20.54 -4.07
C GLY A 121 2.67 19.69 -5.12
N LEU A 122 2.06 18.56 -5.48
CA LEU A 122 2.37 17.86 -6.72
C LEU A 122 2.14 18.81 -7.91
N PRO A 123 2.80 18.56 -9.06
CA PRO A 123 2.51 19.36 -10.24
C PRO A 123 1.04 19.27 -10.63
N ASP A 124 0.43 20.42 -10.83
CA ASP A 124 -0.98 20.53 -11.17
C ASP A 124 -1.19 21.67 -12.18
N THR A 125 -2.35 21.67 -12.84
CA THR A 125 -2.65 22.61 -13.91
C THR A 125 -4.10 23.10 -13.87
N THR A 126 -4.27 24.41 -14.05
CA THR A 126 -5.56 25.05 -14.27
C THR A 126 -5.62 25.51 -15.71
N LEU A 127 -6.65 25.08 -16.43
CA LEU A 127 -7.01 25.66 -17.70
C LEU A 127 -7.52 27.09 -17.48
N LEU A 128 -6.82 28.08 -18.03
CA LEU A 128 -7.24 29.48 -17.96
C LEU A 128 -8.08 29.88 -19.17
N PHE A 129 -7.74 29.34 -20.34
CA PHE A 129 -8.42 29.64 -21.60
C PHE A 129 -8.16 28.54 -22.63
N GLU A 130 -9.15 28.22 -23.44
CA GLU A 130 -9.01 27.37 -24.63
C GLU A 130 -9.90 27.92 -25.74
N ALA A 131 -9.39 27.97 -26.97
CA ALA A 131 -10.19 28.30 -28.14
C ALA A 131 -9.77 27.45 -29.34
N GLU A 132 -10.75 26.84 -30.00
CA GLU A 132 -10.55 26.08 -31.23
C GLU A 132 -10.71 26.98 -32.45
N TRP A 133 -9.89 26.77 -33.47
CA TRP A 133 -9.94 27.55 -34.72
C TRP A 133 -11.16 27.19 -35.59
N ASN A 134 -11.80 26.05 -35.33
CA ASN A 134 -12.94 25.52 -36.09
C ASN A 134 -14.30 26.08 -35.63
N GLY A 135 -14.33 26.96 -34.62
CA GLY A 135 -15.57 27.42 -33.96
C GLY A 135 -16.38 28.48 -34.71
N ASP A 136 -15.85 29.12 -35.75
CA ASP A 136 -16.56 30.17 -36.51
C ASP A 136 -17.32 29.61 -37.74
N HIS A 137 -18.02 28.47 -37.60
CA HIS A 137 -19.10 28.12 -38.52
C HIS A 137 -20.43 28.70 -38.02
N ALA A 138 -20.51 30.03 -38.01
CA ALA A 138 -21.79 30.72 -38.02
C ALA A 138 -22.45 30.47 -39.39
N ASP A 139 -23.60 29.78 -39.37
CA ASP A 139 -24.67 29.75 -40.36
C ASP A 139 -24.31 29.99 -41.83
N VAL A 140 -24.09 28.92 -42.59
CA VAL A 140 -24.38 28.94 -44.04
C VAL A 140 -25.88 28.68 -44.20
N PRO A 141 -26.68 29.63 -44.73
CA PRO A 141 -28.10 29.43 -44.90
C PRO A 141 -28.36 28.35 -45.95
N ASP A 142 -29.39 27.57 -45.63
CA ASP A 142 -29.97 26.43 -46.32
C ASP A 142 -30.03 26.56 -47.86
N GLY A 143 -29.82 25.44 -48.56
CA GLY A 143 -30.12 25.37 -49.99
C GLY A 143 -29.25 24.46 -50.86
N SER A 144 -29.01 23.19 -50.49
CA SER A 144 -29.01 22.11 -51.50
C SER A 144 -28.91 20.71 -50.89
N ARG A 145 -29.78 19.85 -51.39
CA ARG A 145 -30.03 18.47 -50.98
C ARG A 145 -29.11 17.52 -51.76
N LYS A 146 -28.34 16.66 -51.07
CA LYS A 146 -28.04 15.24 -51.37
C LYS A 146 -26.65 14.80 -50.84
N THR A 147 -26.62 14.23 -49.64
CA THR A 147 -26.19 12.86 -49.30
C THR A 147 -26.33 12.68 -47.79
N ARG A 148 -26.77 11.49 -47.36
CA ARG A 148 -26.99 11.15 -45.95
C ARG A 148 -25.66 10.77 -45.30
N GLU A 149 -24.79 11.76 -45.13
CA GLU A 149 -23.59 11.64 -44.29
C GLU A 149 -23.95 12.09 -42.88
N THR A 150 -23.51 11.35 -41.87
CA THR A 150 -23.76 11.70 -40.47
C THR A 150 -23.00 13.00 -40.13
N PRO A 151 -23.48 13.81 -39.17
CA PRO A 151 -22.79 15.04 -38.74
C PRO A 151 -21.31 14.79 -38.36
N GLU A 152 -21.00 13.58 -37.86
CA GLU A 152 -19.66 13.13 -37.50
C GLU A 152 -18.73 12.94 -38.72
N THR A 153 -19.23 12.45 -39.86
CA THR A 153 -18.43 12.33 -41.09
C THR A 153 -18.15 13.70 -41.69
N ARG A 154 -19.14 14.61 -41.67
CA ARG A 154 -18.99 15.97 -42.20
C ARG A 154 -18.03 16.83 -41.37
N ALA A 155 -18.06 16.69 -40.04
CA ALA A 155 -17.09 17.32 -39.14
C ALA A 155 -15.67 16.76 -39.31
N GLY A 156 -15.53 15.44 -39.52
CA GLY A 156 -14.25 14.78 -39.79
C GLY A 156 -13.64 15.19 -41.14
N GLU A 157 -14.44 15.29 -42.20
CA GLU A 157 -13.97 15.69 -43.53
C GLU A 157 -13.57 17.18 -43.57
N ASN A 158 -14.31 18.08 -42.91
CA ASN A 158 -13.95 19.49 -42.80
C ASN A 158 -12.65 19.70 -42.00
N ARG A 159 -12.38 18.86 -40.99
CA ARG A 159 -11.16 18.90 -40.18
C ARG A 159 -9.91 18.56 -41.00
N ILE A 160 -9.98 17.55 -41.87
CA ILE A 160 -8.84 17.14 -42.71
C ILE A 160 -8.49 18.24 -43.71
N GLY A 161 -9.50 18.82 -44.37
CA GLY A 161 -9.31 19.95 -45.28
C GLY A 161 -8.70 21.16 -44.57
N HIS A 162 -9.13 21.45 -43.34
CA HIS A 162 -8.58 22.52 -42.50
C HIS A 162 -7.10 22.30 -42.15
N LEU A 163 -6.75 21.12 -41.61
CA LEU A 163 -5.37 20.79 -41.28
C LEU A 163 -4.46 20.85 -42.50
N PHE A 164 -4.96 20.41 -43.66
CA PHE A 164 -4.21 20.47 -44.90
C PHE A 164 -4.01 21.91 -45.40
N ALA A 165 -5.03 22.76 -45.28
CA ALA A 165 -4.91 24.18 -45.60
C ALA A 165 -3.87 24.89 -44.72
N ILE A 166 -3.75 24.53 -43.43
CA ILE A 166 -2.70 25.06 -42.54
C ILE A 166 -1.33 24.50 -42.91
N ALA A 167 -1.20 23.18 -43.15
CA ALA A 167 0.07 22.55 -43.52
C ALA A 167 0.65 23.11 -44.83
N ARG A 168 -0.20 23.54 -45.77
CA ARG A 168 0.20 24.22 -47.01
C ARG A 168 0.41 25.73 -46.87
N GLY A 169 0.06 26.33 -45.73
CA GLY A 169 0.09 27.78 -45.54
C GLY A 169 -0.97 28.55 -46.33
N ILE A 170 -2.07 27.88 -46.73
CA ILE A 170 -3.22 28.49 -47.44
C ILE A 170 -4.09 29.28 -46.46
N ARG A 171 -4.31 28.76 -45.25
CA ARG A 171 -4.79 29.55 -44.11
C ARG A 171 -3.63 30.47 -43.69
N THR A 172 -3.87 31.78 -43.68
CA THR A 172 -2.83 32.76 -43.40
C THR A 172 -2.44 32.69 -41.92
N SER A 173 -1.19 33.02 -41.61
CA SER A 173 -0.72 33.23 -40.22
C SER A 173 -1.49 34.34 -39.50
N GLU A 174 -2.26 35.15 -40.24
CA GLU A 174 -3.13 36.20 -39.75
C GLU A 174 -4.37 35.64 -39.05
N ASP A 175 -5.06 34.65 -39.63
CA ASP A 175 -6.23 34.02 -39.00
C ASP A 175 -5.89 33.34 -37.66
N ILE A 176 -4.79 32.58 -37.64
CA ILE A 176 -4.30 31.90 -36.43
C ILE A 176 -3.76 32.96 -35.44
N GLY A 177 -3.06 33.98 -35.95
CA GLY A 177 -2.53 35.08 -35.18
C GLY A 177 -3.60 35.88 -34.45
N ASP A 178 -4.71 36.22 -35.10
CA ASP A 178 -5.83 36.95 -34.50
C ASP A 178 -6.49 36.17 -33.37
N ALA A 179 -6.54 34.85 -33.52
CA ALA A 179 -7.12 33.97 -32.53
C ALA A 179 -6.16 33.73 -31.34
N VAL A 180 -4.84 33.67 -31.57
CA VAL A 180 -3.80 33.76 -30.52
C VAL A 180 -3.88 35.10 -29.79
N ASP A 181 -4.01 36.20 -30.51
CA ASP A 181 -4.11 37.55 -29.95
C ASP A 181 -5.39 37.71 -29.10
N ARG A 182 -6.53 37.19 -29.58
CA ARG A 182 -7.77 37.10 -28.80
C ARG A 182 -7.57 36.29 -27.52
N ALA A 183 -6.90 35.13 -27.61
CA ALA A 183 -6.63 34.28 -26.45
C ALA A 183 -5.78 34.99 -25.41
N LEU A 184 -4.71 35.67 -25.82
CA LEU A 184 -3.83 36.42 -24.92
C LEU A 184 -4.51 37.65 -24.30
N ARG A 185 -5.41 38.32 -25.02
CA ARG A 185 -6.20 39.43 -24.47
C ARG A 185 -7.29 38.98 -23.50
N SER A 186 -7.87 37.81 -23.74
CA SER A 186 -9.03 37.29 -22.98
C SER A 186 -8.61 36.44 -21.78
N ALA A 187 -7.44 35.81 -21.84
CA ALA A 187 -6.91 35.05 -20.72
C ALA A 187 -6.53 35.99 -19.56
N PRO A 188 -6.84 35.61 -18.30
CA PRO A 188 -6.40 36.34 -17.12
C PRO A 188 -4.89 36.13 -16.90
N LEU A 189 -4.08 36.64 -17.82
CA LEU A 189 -2.64 36.61 -17.72
C LEU A 189 -2.20 37.52 -16.57
N PRO A 190 -1.29 37.08 -15.68
CA PRO A 190 -0.77 37.93 -14.63
C PRO A 190 -0.13 39.17 -15.25
N ARG A 191 -0.56 40.37 -14.84
CA ARG A 191 -0.01 41.64 -15.37
C ARG A 191 1.52 41.66 -15.21
N PRO A 192 2.27 42.22 -16.16
CA PRO A 192 3.72 42.38 -16.01
C PRO A 192 4.00 43.31 -14.82
N ALA A 193 4.31 42.72 -13.67
CA ALA A 193 4.81 43.45 -12.52
C ALA A 193 6.30 43.78 -12.76
N PRO A 194 6.77 44.98 -12.40
CA PRO A 194 8.18 45.31 -12.50
C PRO A 194 8.98 44.48 -11.49
N ALA A 195 9.85 43.62 -12.02
CA ALA A 195 10.93 42.89 -11.37
C ALA A 195 10.57 41.93 -10.21
N ARG A 196 10.83 40.63 -10.46
CA ARG A 196 10.96 39.48 -9.53
C ARG A 196 9.73 38.65 -9.17
N THR A 197 8.50 39.04 -9.52
CA THR A 197 7.30 38.26 -9.15
C THR A 197 6.35 37.93 -10.31
N SER A 198 6.69 38.26 -11.57
CA SER A 198 5.87 37.84 -12.71
C SER A 198 6.10 36.36 -13.02
N GLU A 199 5.03 35.59 -13.03
CA GLU A 199 5.08 34.18 -13.42
C GLU A 199 5.68 34.05 -14.84
N PRO A 200 6.70 33.19 -15.04
CA PRO A 200 7.33 32.99 -16.34
C PRO A 200 6.33 32.50 -17.38
N LEU A 201 6.44 33.04 -18.59
CA LEU A 201 5.67 32.59 -19.76
C LEU A 201 6.46 31.55 -20.54
N VAL A 202 5.85 30.39 -20.76
CA VAL A 202 6.37 29.32 -21.62
C VAL A 202 5.47 29.20 -22.84
N VAL A 203 6.05 29.30 -24.03
CA VAL A 203 5.33 29.09 -25.29
C VAL A 203 5.66 27.71 -25.83
N VAL A 204 4.63 26.94 -26.17
CA VAL A 204 4.73 25.59 -26.66
C VAL A 204 4.03 25.49 -28.00
N VAL A 205 4.80 25.32 -29.06
CA VAL A 205 4.26 25.13 -30.41
C VAL A 205 4.03 23.63 -30.64
N ARG A 206 2.77 23.20 -30.65
CA ARG A 206 2.28 21.81 -30.83
C ARG A 206 2.00 21.49 -32.31
N ALA A 207 2.85 22.00 -33.19
CA ALA A 207 2.85 21.77 -34.64
C ALA A 207 4.19 22.25 -35.20
N ALA A 208 5.30 21.78 -34.63
CA ALA A 208 6.62 22.16 -35.11
C ALA A 208 6.74 21.94 -36.63
N GLU A 209 7.38 22.89 -37.30
CA GLU A 209 7.58 22.95 -38.76
C GLU A 209 6.34 23.30 -39.58
N TRP A 210 5.21 23.62 -38.94
CA TRP A 210 4.05 24.18 -39.63
C TRP A 210 4.16 25.70 -39.61
N THR A 211 4.72 26.29 -40.67
CA THR A 211 5.11 27.70 -40.75
C THR A 211 4.01 28.66 -40.31
N ALA A 212 2.75 28.43 -40.73
CA ALA A 212 1.63 29.27 -40.33
C ALA A 212 1.38 29.29 -38.81
N VAL A 213 1.60 28.15 -38.13
CA VAL A 213 1.45 28.03 -36.67
C VAL A 213 2.67 28.62 -35.95
N GLU A 214 3.88 28.42 -36.49
CA GLU A 214 5.11 28.98 -35.94
C GLU A 214 5.14 30.52 -36.04
N ASP A 215 4.70 31.08 -37.18
CA ASP A 215 4.59 32.52 -37.40
C ASP A 215 3.50 33.13 -36.50
N ALA A 216 2.36 32.47 -36.34
CA ALA A 216 1.32 32.90 -35.41
C ALA A 216 1.81 32.84 -33.96
N ALA A 217 2.56 31.81 -33.60
CA ALA A 217 3.19 31.73 -32.28
C ALA A 217 4.17 32.88 -32.08
N ALA A 218 5.00 33.23 -33.08
CA ALA A 218 5.99 34.30 -32.97
C ALA A 218 5.38 35.67 -32.55
N ARG A 219 4.10 35.90 -32.85
CA ARG A 219 3.36 37.09 -32.39
C ARG A 219 3.23 37.16 -30.86
N VAL A 220 3.27 36.03 -30.16
CA VAL A 220 3.27 35.98 -28.68
C VAL A 220 4.47 36.74 -28.13
N ASP A 221 5.65 36.62 -28.74
CA ASP A 221 6.88 37.27 -28.26
C ASP A 221 6.79 38.80 -28.33
N ALA A 222 6.11 39.32 -29.35
CA ALA A 222 5.87 40.75 -29.52
C ALA A 222 4.92 41.33 -28.46
N LEU A 223 4.03 40.50 -27.89
CA LEU A 223 3.10 40.88 -26.84
C LEU A 223 3.69 40.68 -25.44
N ARG A 224 4.42 39.57 -25.24
CA ARG A 224 5.05 39.22 -23.98
C ARG A 224 6.24 38.28 -24.24
N PRO A 225 7.48 38.66 -23.89
CA PRO A 225 8.63 37.80 -24.12
C PRO A 225 8.50 36.53 -23.28
N ALA A 226 8.62 35.39 -23.93
CA ALA A 226 8.59 34.10 -23.24
C ALA A 226 9.98 33.77 -22.69
N ILE A 227 10.04 33.20 -21.48
CA ILE A 227 11.31 32.72 -20.92
C ILE A 227 11.80 31.45 -21.66
N LEU A 228 10.84 30.71 -22.24
CA LEU A 228 11.12 29.45 -22.90
C LEU A 228 10.17 29.21 -24.06
N TRP A 229 10.74 28.74 -25.16
CA TRP A 229 10.06 28.31 -26.37
C TRP A 229 10.30 26.82 -26.61
N LEU A 230 9.23 26.04 -26.60
CA LEU A 230 9.24 24.60 -26.86
C LEU A 230 8.59 24.31 -28.21
N ARG A 231 9.33 23.67 -29.10
CA ARG A 231 8.80 23.17 -30.39
C ARG A 231 8.56 21.69 -30.26
N LEU A 232 7.30 21.28 -30.23
CA LEU A 232 6.88 19.91 -30.05
C LEU A 232 6.14 19.41 -31.30
N PRO A 233 6.18 18.09 -31.57
CA PRO A 233 5.42 17.50 -32.66
C PRO A 233 3.92 17.82 -32.55
N VAL A 234 3.24 17.68 -33.69
CA VAL A 234 1.78 17.82 -33.74
C VAL A 234 1.08 16.84 -32.80
N GLY A 235 0.08 17.35 -32.07
CA GLY A 235 -0.70 16.59 -31.11
C GLY A 235 -0.87 17.32 -29.77
N TRP A 236 -1.92 16.97 -29.05
CA TRP A 236 -2.23 17.54 -27.75
C TRP A 236 -1.92 16.55 -26.64
N PRO A 237 -1.35 16.99 -25.50
CA PRO A 237 -1.06 16.12 -24.38
C PRO A 237 -2.34 15.60 -23.74
N ARG A 238 -2.31 14.37 -23.22
CA ARG A 238 -3.48 13.69 -22.66
C ARG A 238 -3.91 14.30 -21.33
N HIS A 239 -2.94 14.69 -20.49
CA HIS A 239 -3.23 15.27 -19.17
C HIS A 239 -2.96 16.77 -19.13
N GLY A 240 -2.76 17.40 -20.28
CA GLY A 240 -2.52 18.84 -20.36
C GLY A 240 -1.03 19.22 -20.25
N PRO A 241 -0.70 20.45 -19.84
CA PRO A 241 0.68 20.92 -19.76
C PRO A 241 1.54 20.15 -18.75
N VAL A 242 0.92 19.43 -17.81
CA VAL A 242 1.63 18.59 -16.83
C VAL A 242 2.40 17.43 -17.51
N ASP A 243 2.04 17.06 -18.75
CA ASP A 243 2.79 16.08 -19.55
C ASP A 243 4.20 16.60 -19.92
N LEU A 244 4.45 17.90 -19.78
CA LEU A 244 5.79 18.47 -19.95
C LEU A 244 6.75 18.04 -18.83
N LEU A 245 6.24 17.48 -17.73
CA LEU A 245 7.00 17.09 -16.54
C LEU A 245 7.24 15.57 -16.43
N ASP A 246 6.89 14.77 -17.44
CA ASP A 246 6.93 13.31 -17.39
C ASP A 246 8.29 12.73 -17.04
N GLY A 247 9.36 13.39 -17.48
CA GLY A 247 10.74 13.00 -17.18
C GLY A 247 11.35 13.66 -15.95
N ALA A 248 10.61 14.52 -15.26
CA ALA A 248 11.12 15.25 -14.12
C ALA A 248 11.25 14.33 -12.88
N PRO A 249 12.26 14.55 -12.02
CA PRO A 249 12.39 13.77 -10.80
C PRO A 249 11.30 14.11 -9.78
N LEU A 250 11.02 13.20 -8.86
CA LEU A 250 10.19 13.48 -7.70
C LEU A 250 10.88 14.47 -6.76
N ARG A 251 10.22 15.57 -6.43
CA ARG A 251 10.72 16.51 -5.40
C ARG A 251 10.76 15.88 -4.00
N ARG A 252 9.85 14.95 -3.73
CA ARG A 252 9.62 14.33 -2.42
C ARG A 252 9.45 12.83 -2.54
N ALA A 253 9.79 12.14 -1.46
CA ALA A 253 9.50 10.72 -1.36
C ALA A 253 7.98 10.48 -1.33
N LEU A 254 7.54 9.47 -2.06
CA LEU A 254 6.19 8.94 -2.01
C LEU A 254 6.16 7.77 -1.05
N TRP A 255 5.14 7.74 -0.21
CA TRP A 255 4.98 6.76 0.86
C TRP A 255 3.67 6.01 0.68
N PHE A 256 3.72 4.70 0.85
CA PHE A 256 2.53 3.90 1.01
C PHE A 256 2.07 3.97 2.47
N VAL A 257 0.77 4.14 2.69
CA VAL A 257 0.19 4.21 4.03
C VAL A 257 -0.71 3.02 4.29
N ALA A 258 -0.54 2.40 5.45
CA ALA A 258 -1.34 1.30 5.93
C ALA A 258 -1.71 1.48 7.41
N THR A 259 -2.67 0.69 7.87
CA THR A 259 -2.93 0.55 9.30
C THR A 259 -2.00 -0.49 9.91
N ARG A 260 -1.52 -0.20 11.11
CA ARG A 260 -0.84 -1.17 11.98
C ARG A 260 -1.72 -1.39 13.19
N VAL A 261 -2.03 -2.65 13.48
CA VAL A 261 -2.82 -3.00 14.65
C VAL A 261 -1.89 -3.61 15.68
N ASP A 262 -1.83 -3.02 16.86
CA ASP A 262 -1.16 -3.61 18.00
C ASP A 262 -1.90 -4.89 18.42
N GLY A 263 -1.20 -6.02 18.37
CA GLY A 263 -1.79 -7.33 18.60
C GLY A 263 -2.29 -7.57 20.04
N SER A 264 -1.81 -6.78 21.01
CA SER A 264 -2.13 -6.94 22.43
C SER A 264 -3.27 -6.01 22.87
N THR A 265 -3.24 -4.76 22.42
CA THR A 265 -4.18 -3.71 22.84
C THR A 265 -5.31 -3.47 21.85
N GLY A 266 -5.17 -4.00 20.63
CA GLY A 266 -6.07 -3.73 19.50
C GLY A 266 -5.98 -2.29 19.00
N ALA A 267 -5.00 -1.50 19.47
CA ALA A 267 -4.78 -0.13 19.04
C ALA A 267 -4.47 -0.07 17.55
N VAL A 268 -5.07 0.87 16.85
CA VAL A 268 -4.83 1.10 15.43
C VAL A 268 -4.01 2.35 15.28
N ASP A 269 -2.84 2.19 14.69
CA ASP A 269 -1.96 3.27 14.29
C ASP A 269 -1.82 3.31 12.77
N LEU A 270 -1.27 4.41 12.27
CA LEU A 270 -0.81 4.54 10.90
C LEU A 270 0.66 4.18 10.80
N ALA A 271 0.98 3.39 9.79
CA ALA A 271 2.34 3.05 9.41
C ALA A 271 2.59 3.44 7.96
N ARG A 272 3.83 3.81 7.65
CA ARG A 272 4.24 4.15 6.30
C ARG A 272 5.49 3.38 5.87
N THR A 273 5.58 3.08 4.59
CA THR A 273 6.78 2.51 3.95
C THR A 273 7.12 3.33 2.70
N PRO A 274 8.40 3.61 2.43
CA PRO A 274 8.77 4.40 1.26
C PRO A 274 8.49 3.57 -0.01
N LEU A 275 7.85 4.19 -1.00
CA LEU A 275 7.67 3.59 -2.34
C LEU A 275 8.74 4.08 -3.29
N PHE A 276 8.83 5.40 -3.43
CA PHE A 276 9.78 6.05 -4.33
C PHE A 276 10.47 7.18 -3.57
N PRO A 277 11.80 7.16 -3.41
CA PRO A 277 12.51 8.26 -2.77
C PRO A 277 12.42 9.55 -3.60
N ALA A 278 12.73 10.69 -2.97
CA ALA A 278 12.97 11.92 -3.72
C ALA A 278 14.10 11.70 -4.74
N GLY A 279 13.97 12.31 -5.91
CA GLY A 279 14.89 12.12 -7.04
C GLY A 279 14.51 11.00 -8.01
N SER A 280 13.56 10.11 -7.67
CA SER A 280 13.12 9.07 -8.61
C SER A 280 12.43 9.69 -9.84
N THR A 281 12.71 9.13 -11.02
CA THR A 281 12.12 9.53 -12.31
C THR A 281 11.36 8.35 -12.91
N SER A 282 10.44 8.63 -13.84
CA SER A 282 9.76 7.59 -14.65
C SER A 282 10.73 6.81 -15.56
N ALA A 283 11.92 7.35 -15.83
CA ALA A 283 12.98 6.76 -16.65
C ALA A 283 14.26 6.53 -15.82
N GLY A 284 14.13 5.84 -14.68
CA GLY A 284 15.19 5.71 -13.67
C GLY A 284 16.52 5.15 -14.21
N PRO A 285 17.68 5.61 -13.69
CA PRO A 285 18.97 5.02 -14.02
C PRO A 285 19.05 3.59 -13.46
N GLY A 286 19.29 2.61 -14.35
CA GLY A 286 19.38 1.18 -13.98
C GLY A 286 18.32 0.28 -14.63
N SER A 287 17.34 0.84 -15.32
CA SER A 287 16.44 0.08 -16.19
C SER A 287 17.21 -0.33 -17.45
N ALA A 288 17.71 -1.56 -17.48
CA ALA A 288 18.40 -2.13 -18.66
C ALA A 288 17.51 -2.16 -19.92
N ASP A 289 16.17 -2.09 -19.76
CA ASP A 289 15.18 -2.29 -20.83
C ASP A 289 14.19 -1.13 -21.03
N GLY A 290 14.48 0.07 -20.52
CA GLY A 290 13.56 1.23 -20.59
C GLY A 290 12.23 1.09 -19.84
N GLN A 291 12.12 0.16 -18.89
CA GLN A 291 10.93 -0.04 -18.06
C GLN A 291 10.91 0.95 -16.89
N PRO A 292 9.79 1.65 -16.64
CA PRO A 292 9.64 2.57 -15.51
C PRO A 292 9.77 1.84 -14.16
N PRO A 293 10.24 2.53 -13.10
CA PRO A 293 10.48 1.90 -11.81
C PRO A 293 9.16 1.41 -11.18
N VAL A 294 9.20 0.18 -10.66
CA VAL A 294 8.08 -0.48 -9.97
C VAL A 294 8.48 -0.72 -8.51
N ALA A 295 7.64 -0.25 -7.59
CA ALA A 295 7.77 -0.47 -6.15
C ALA A 295 6.71 -1.49 -5.71
N GLU A 296 7.08 -2.39 -4.80
CA GLU A 296 6.20 -3.45 -4.31
C GLU A 296 5.97 -3.29 -2.81
N VAL A 297 4.71 -3.40 -2.38
CA VAL A 297 4.33 -3.34 -0.95
C VAL A 297 3.41 -4.49 -0.61
N ARG A 298 3.77 -5.22 0.45
CA ARG A 298 2.93 -6.27 1.00
C ARG A 298 1.87 -5.65 1.90
N VAL A 299 0.63 -6.02 1.67
CA VAL A 299 -0.52 -5.58 2.46
C VAL A 299 -1.35 -6.78 2.87
N ALA A 300 -2.08 -6.64 3.97
CA ALA A 300 -3.02 -7.63 4.45
C ALA A 300 -4.40 -7.01 4.58
N ARG A 301 -5.41 -7.86 4.58
CA ARG A 301 -6.71 -7.49 5.12
C ARG A 301 -6.56 -7.22 6.64
N PRO A 302 -6.95 -6.03 7.14
CA PRO A 302 -7.03 -5.79 8.58
C PRO A 302 -7.94 -6.81 9.26
N PRO A 303 -7.60 -7.25 10.49
CA PRO A 303 -8.37 -8.26 11.18
C PRO A 303 -9.80 -7.72 11.43
N SER A 304 -10.79 -8.38 10.83
CA SER A 304 -12.22 -8.02 10.88
C SER A 304 -13.09 -9.27 10.72
N ALA A 305 -14.20 -9.34 11.45
CA ALA A 305 -15.16 -10.43 11.28
C ALA A 305 -16.02 -10.19 10.02
N GLY A 306 -16.17 -11.20 9.15
CA GLY A 306 -17.15 -11.18 8.06
C GLY A 306 -16.61 -11.24 6.62
N ALA A 307 -17.53 -11.11 5.67
CA ALA A 307 -17.37 -11.22 4.20
C ALA A 307 -16.19 -10.43 3.60
N PRO A 308 -15.78 -10.68 2.34
CA PRO A 308 -14.78 -9.85 1.65
C PRO A 308 -15.17 -8.36 1.73
N ALA A 309 -14.29 -7.55 2.31
CA ALA A 309 -14.48 -6.12 2.44
C ALA A 309 -13.62 -5.36 1.43
N ARG A 310 -14.14 -4.22 0.98
CA ARG A 310 -13.40 -3.26 0.19
C ARG A 310 -12.55 -2.41 1.14
N HIS A 311 -11.24 -2.38 0.92
CA HIS A 311 -10.30 -1.61 1.74
C HIS A 311 -9.57 -0.61 0.85
N SER A 312 -9.27 0.56 1.39
CA SER A 312 -8.59 1.62 0.69
C SER A 312 -7.08 1.50 0.89
N ALA A 313 -6.33 1.63 -0.20
CA ALA A 313 -4.90 1.73 -0.28
C ALA A 313 -4.56 3.16 -0.70
N PHE A 314 -3.73 3.84 0.10
CA PHE A 314 -3.35 5.22 -0.15
C PHE A 314 -1.84 5.33 -0.36
N VAL A 315 -1.48 6.09 -1.39
CA VAL A 315 -0.13 6.62 -1.56
C VAL A 315 -0.18 8.11 -1.31
N VAL A 316 0.69 8.59 -0.43
CA VAL A 316 0.75 9.98 -0.01
C VAL A 316 2.14 10.55 -0.20
N THR A 317 2.23 11.87 -0.23
CA THR A 317 3.47 12.57 0.13
C THR A 317 3.36 12.98 1.61
N ALA A 318 4.45 12.83 2.36
CA ALA A 318 4.49 13.22 3.76
C ALA A 318 5.87 13.83 4.08
N ARG A 319 5.94 14.86 4.95
CA ARG A 319 7.22 15.24 5.55
C ARG A 319 7.50 14.36 6.78
N PRO A 320 8.76 14.27 7.23
CA PRO A 320 9.11 13.49 8.40
C PRO A 320 8.39 13.87 9.70
N ALA A 321 7.93 15.13 9.86
CA ALA A 321 7.39 15.68 11.11
C ALA A 321 5.89 16.03 11.09
N ASP A 322 5.15 15.71 10.02
CA ASP A 322 3.76 16.18 9.85
C ASP A 322 2.72 15.27 10.54
N GLU A 323 1.59 15.86 10.93
CA GLU A 323 0.39 15.13 11.38
C GLU A 323 -0.17 14.27 10.24
N PRO A 324 -0.63 13.02 10.53
CA PRO A 324 -1.14 12.15 9.48
C PRO A 324 -2.30 12.71 8.67
N ALA A 325 -3.15 13.56 9.24
CA ALA A 325 -4.29 14.16 8.55
C ALA A 325 -3.88 15.12 7.42
N ASP A 326 -2.67 15.68 7.50
CA ASP A 326 -2.15 16.69 6.57
C ASP A 326 -1.34 16.09 5.41
N TRP A 327 -1.15 14.77 5.40
CA TRP A 327 -0.44 14.12 4.29
C TRP A 327 -1.22 14.31 2.99
N LEU A 328 -0.53 14.63 1.90
CA LEU A 328 -1.17 14.90 0.62
C LEU A 328 -1.36 13.60 -0.15
N PRO A 329 -2.60 13.15 -0.41
CA PRO A 329 -2.84 11.95 -1.18
C PRO A 329 -2.45 12.16 -2.65
N VAL A 330 -1.64 11.25 -3.18
CA VAL A 330 -1.21 11.21 -4.59
C VAL A 330 -2.08 10.22 -5.37
N ARG A 331 -2.41 9.09 -4.74
CA ARG A 331 -3.21 8.03 -5.32
C ARG A 331 -4.00 7.34 -4.22
N ALA A 332 -5.26 7.02 -4.51
CA ALA A 332 -6.13 6.29 -3.62
C ALA A 332 -6.90 5.23 -4.41
N ASP A 333 -6.77 3.97 -4.00
CA ASP A 333 -7.42 2.82 -4.63
C ASP A 333 -8.23 2.07 -3.59
N ARG A 334 -9.44 1.66 -3.94
CA ARG A 334 -10.25 0.74 -3.15
C ARG A 334 -10.05 -0.68 -3.68
N VAL A 335 -9.31 -1.50 -2.95
CA VAL A 335 -8.97 -2.88 -3.27
C VAL A 335 -9.89 -3.89 -2.58
N VAL A 336 -10.26 -4.96 -3.27
CA VAL A 336 -11.03 -6.07 -2.68
C VAL A 336 -10.07 -7.17 -2.21
N LEU A 337 -10.03 -7.42 -0.91
CA LEU A 337 -9.14 -8.43 -0.30
C LEU A 337 -9.95 -9.59 0.30
N PRO A 338 -9.65 -10.86 -0.03
CA PRO A 338 -10.26 -12.01 0.63
C PRO A 338 -9.99 -12.05 2.14
N VAL A 339 -10.83 -12.79 2.89
CA VAL A 339 -10.63 -13.01 4.34
C VAL A 339 -9.28 -13.68 4.56
N GLY A 340 -8.45 -13.11 5.44
CA GLY A 340 -7.13 -13.66 5.78
C GLY A 340 -6.07 -13.56 4.68
N ALA A 341 -6.37 -12.93 3.53
CA ALA A 341 -5.42 -12.80 2.44
C ALA A 341 -4.36 -11.72 2.73
N GLN A 342 -3.13 -12.05 2.37
CA GLN A 342 -2.05 -11.10 2.13
C GLN A 342 -1.83 -11.01 0.63
N THR A 343 -1.50 -9.83 0.13
CA THR A 343 -1.18 -9.60 -1.28
C THR A 343 -0.05 -8.59 -1.41
N THR A 344 0.55 -8.54 -2.60
CA THR A 344 1.53 -7.52 -2.97
C THR A 344 0.86 -6.54 -3.92
N LEU A 345 0.88 -5.25 -3.59
CA LEU A 345 0.51 -4.17 -4.50
C LEU A 345 1.78 -3.66 -5.19
N ARG A 346 1.73 -3.54 -6.52
CA ARG A 346 2.85 -3.08 -7.33
C ARG A 346 2.51 -1.71 -7.90
N TYR A 347 3.27 -0.70 -7.55
CA TYR A 347 3.08 0.68 -7.99
C TYR A 347 4.15 1.05 -9.00
N ARG A 348 3.74 1.73 -10.07
CA ARG A 348 4.63 2.26 -11.12
C ARG A 348 4.59 3.77 -11.08
N LEU A 349 5.75 4.41 -11.08
CA LEU A 349 5.85 5.88 -11.19
C LEU A 349 5.77 6.28 -12.66
N ASP A 350 4.66 6.88 -13.08
CA ASP A 350 4.45 7.32 -14.47
C ASP A 350 5.01 8.74 -14.68
N ALA A 351 4.85 9.62 -13.68
CA ALA A 351 5.40 10.99 -13.66
C ALA A 351 5.33 11.56 -12.23
N PRO A 352 5.91 12.74 -11.94
CA PRO A 352 5.71 13.37 -10.64
C PRO A 352 4.24 13.58 -10.32
N GLY A 353 3.77 12.98 -9.22
CA GLY A 353 2.37 13.02 -8.81
C GLY A 353 1.43 12.08 -9.58
N ARG A 354 1.95 11.26 -10.51
CA ARG A 354 1.15 10.28 -11.26
C ARG A 354 1.74 8.88 -11.14
N MET A 355 0.91 7.95 -10.70
CA MET A 355 1.29 6.56 -10.52
C MET A 355 0.21 5.63 -11.03
N GLY A 356 0.63 4.47 -11.53
CA GLY A 356 -0.23 3.35 -11.85
C GLY A 356 -0.17 2.28 -10.77
N LEU A 357 -1.32 1.68 -10.44
CA LEU A 357 -1.38 0.42 -9.69
C LEU A 357 -1.42 -0.73 -10.69
N LEU A 358 -0.47 -1.65 -10.59
CA LEU A 358 -0.40 -2.90 -11.33
C LEU A 358 -0.91 -4.02 -10.41
N PHE A 359 -2.23 -4.16 -10.32
CA PHE A 359 -2.89 -5.14 -9.47
C PHE A 359 -3.88 -5.97 -10.28
N ASP A 360 -3.71 -7.30 -10.26
CA ASP A 360 -4.54 -8.24 -11.03
C ASP A 360 -5.93 -8.48 -10.40
N GLY A 361 -6.13 -8.04 -9.15
CA GLY A 361 -7.40 -8.14 -8.45
C GLY A 361 -8.34 -6.96 -8.71
N ALA A 362 -9.59 -7.07 -8.24
CA ALA A 362 -10.57 -6.00 -8.38
C ALA A 362 -10.17 -4.76 -7.55
N HIS A 363 -10.08 -3.60 -8.21
CA HIS A 363 -9.89 -2.32 -7.58
C HIS A 363 -10.66 -1.22 -8.31
N ASP A 364 -11.09 -0.21 -7.55
CA ASP A 364 -11.75 1.00 -8.05
C ASP A 364 -11.01 2.24 -7.50
N PRO A 365 -11.12 3.43 -8.10
CA PRO A 365 -10.64 4.66 -7.47
C PRO A 365 -11.32 4.89 -6.11
N GLU A 366 -10.55 5.25 -5.09
CA GLU A 366 -11.10 5.67 -3.80
C GLU A 366 -11.39 7.18 -3.83
N THR A 367 -12.63 7.56 -3.51
CA THR A 367 -13.09 8.96 -3.57
C THR A 367 -13.15 9.63 -2.21
N THR A 368 -13.00 8.87 -1.11
CA THR A 368 -13.01 9.42 0.25
C THR A 368 -11.76 10.29 0.46
N PRO A 369 -11.91 11.57 0.82
CA PRO A 369 -10.79 12.44 1.15
C PRO A 369 -9.92 11.86 2.27
N TRP A 370 -8.60 11.95 2.12
CA TRP A 370 -7.63 11.37 3.06
C TRP A 370 -7.87 11.81 4.52
N HIS A 371 -8.09 13.09 4.77
CA HIS A 371 -8.36 13.59 6.12
C HIS A 371 -9.60 12.96 6.76
N LEU A 372 -10.63 12.60 5.98
CA LEU A 372 -11.80 11.88 6.49
C LEU A 372 -11.48 10.41 6.78
N VAL A 373 -10.63 9.78 5.98
CA VAL A 373 -10.13 8.43 6.25
C VAL A 373 -9.40 8.41 7.58
N VAL A 374 -8.44 9.32 7.80
CA VAL A 374 -7.68 9.42 9.06
C VAL A 374 -8.61 9.71 10.23
N ARG A 375 -9.52 10.68 10.11
CA ARG A 375 -10.48 11.05 11.16
C ARG A 375 -11.39 9.89 11.58
N HIS A 376 -11.73 9.01 10.64
CA HIS A 376 -12.62 7.87 10.88
C HIS A 376 -11.89 6.55 11.11
N LEU A 377 -10.56 6.57 11.24
CA LEU A 377 -9.84 5.40 11.70
C LEU A 377 -10.28 5.05 13.12
N PRO A 378 -10.74 3.82 13.37
CA PRO A 378 -11.08 3.40 14.72
C PRO A 378 -9.81 3.43 15.55
N ARG A 379 -9.82 4.09 16.72
CA ARG A 379 -8.66 4.08 17.63
C ARG A 379 -8.28 2.66 18.08
N ARG A 380 -9.25 1.76 18.14
CA ARG A 380 -9.08 0.33 18.49
C ARG A 380 -10.05 -0.54 17.69
N LEU A 381 -9.62 -1.74 17.29
CA LEU A 381 -10.50 -2.71 16.59
C LEU A 381 -11.32 -3.58 17.52
N TYR A 382 -10.81 -3.87 18.71
CA TYR A 382 -11.44 -4.73 19.70
C TYR A 382 -11.39 -4.05 21.06
N ALA A 383 -12.44 -4.24 21.87
CA ALA A 383 -12.37 -3.88 23.28
C ALA A 383 -11.36 -4.79 23.99
N PRO A 384 -10.47 -4.26 24.85
CA PRO A 384 -9.55 -5.10 25.60
C PRO A 384 -10.33 -6.05 26.51
N GLN A 385 -10.19 -7.35 26.26
CA GLN A 385 -10.80 -8.38 27.08
C GLN A 385 -9.99 -8.53 28.38
N PRO A 386 -10.61 -8.53 29.57
CA PRO A 386 -9.89 -8.83 30.80
C PRO A 386 -9.27 -10.23 30.75
N VAL A 387 -8.12 -10.44 31.37
CA VAL A 387 -7.38 -11.70 31.35
C VAL A 387 -7.40 -12.31 32.75
N ASP A 388 -7.86 -13.56 32.86
CA ASP A 388 -7.64 -14.39 34.05
C ASP A 388 -6.58 -15.44 33.70
N LEU A 389 -5.37 -15.24 34.21
CA LEU A 389 -4.21 -16.10 33.98
C LEU A 389 -3.95 -16.98 35.20
N VAL A 390 -4.04 -18.29 35.05
CA VAL A 390 -3.57 -19.22 36.08
C VAL A 390 -2.19 -19.73 35.70
N VAL A 391 -1.22 -19.52 36.59
CA VAL A 391 0.14 -20.01 36.42
C VAL A 391 0.35 -21.22 37.32
N ALA A 392 0.51 -22.38 36.69
CA ALA A 392 0.82 -23.63 37.37
C ALA A 392 2.33 -23.89 37.28
N VAL A 393 3.04 -23.94 38.40
CA VAL A 393 4.51 -24.13 38.43
C VAL A 393 4.88 -25.45 39.10
N GLU A 394 5.75 -26.20 38.44
CA GLU A 394 6.39 -27.39 39.01
C GLU A 394 7.42 -26.99 40.06
N THR A 395 7.17 -27.32 41.32
CA THR A 395 8.09 -27.03 42.44
C THR A 395 9.07 -28.16 42.74
N ALA A 396 8.84 -29.32 42.13
CA ALA A 396 9.69 -30.48 42.33
C ALA A 396 10.95 -30.42 41.46
N GLY A 397 12.11 -30.72 42.08
CA GLY A 397 13.42 -30.69 41.43
C GLY A 397 14.42 -31.65 42.07
N ARG A 398 15.49 -32.01 41.35
CA ARG A 398 16.51 -32.97 41.81
C ARG A 398 17.20 -32.46 43.09
N ARG A 399 17.70 -33.39 43.93
CA ARG A 399 18.54 -33.01 45.08
C ARG A 399 19.86 -32.44 44.56
N GLY A 400 20.24 -31.24 45.01
CA GLY A 400 21.44 -30.51 44.55
C GLY A 400 21.11 -29.27 43.73
N ASP A 401 20.27 -29.42 42.70
CA ASP A 401 19.96 -28.34 41.75
C ASP A 401 18.52 -27.83 41.84
N GLY A 402 17.67 -28.50 42.61
CA GLY A 402 16.22 -28.26 42.62
C GLY A 402 15.80 -26.86 43.09
N GLU A 403 16.57 -26.23 43.97
CA GLU A 403 16.33 -24.85 44.38
C GLU A 403 16.59 -23.86 43.24
N ALA A 404 17.69 -24.04 42.50
CA ALA A 404 18.02 -23.22 41.33
C ALA A 404 16.98 -23.43 40.20
N GLN A 405 16.59 -24.69 39.96
CA GLN A 405 15.55 -25.03 38.98
C GLN A 405 14.21 -24.35 39.31
N LEU A 406 13.81 -24.37 40.59
CA LEU A 406 12.60 -23.68 41.02
C LEU A 406 12.75 -22.17 40.88
N ALA A 407 13.84 -21.58 41.37
CA ALA A 407 14.08 -20.15 41.28
C ALA A 407 13.99 -19.64 39.83
N ASP A 408 14.57 -20.38 38.89
CA ASP A 408 14.50 -20.11 37.46
C ASP A 408 13.07 -20.18 36.90
N ARG A 409 12.29 -21.20 37.30
CA ARG A 409 10.88 -21.32 36.89
C ARG A 409 10.02 -20.20 37.47
N LEU A 410 10.22 -19.84 38.74
CA LEU A 410 9.52 -18.73 39.39
C LEU A 410 9.85 -17.40 38.72
N LYS A 411 11.14 -17.15 38.43
CA LYS A 411 11.57 -15.96 37.70
C LYS A 411 10.92 -15.85 36.33
N ARG A 412 10.82 -16.96 35.59
CA ARG A 412 10.14 -16.99 34.28
C ARG A 412 8.64 -16.77 34.40
N ALA A 413 7.98 -17.43 35.36
CA ALA A 413 6.57 -17.20 35.66
C ALA A 413 6.29 -15.73 36.00
N GLN A 414 7.10 -15.11 36.85
CA GLN A 414 7.03 -13.70 37.19
C GLN A 414 7.25 -12.81 35.96
N ALA A 415 8.23 -13.12 35.11
CA ALA A 415 8.49 -12.35 33.89
C ALA A 415 7.28 -12.37 32.94
N VAL A 416 6.61 -13.52 32.76
CA VAL A 416 5.39 -13.60 31.95
C VAL A 416 4.23 -12.85 32.60
N ILE A 417 4.06 -12.93 33.92
CA ILE A 417 3.04 -12.14 34.64
C ILE A 417 3.28 -10.64 34.41
N SER A 418 4.49 -10.14 34.65
CA SER A 418 4.83 -8.73 34.46
C SER A 418 4.68 -8.27 33.01
N ALA A 419 5.09 -9.09 32.04
CA ALA A 419 4.90 -8.78 30.62
C ALA A 419 3.41 -8.77 30.23
N THR A 420 2.60 -9.66 30.81
CA THR A 420 1.14 -9.67 30.58
C THR A 420 0.49 -8.43 31.19
N ASP A 421 0.89 -8.04 32.40
CA ASP A 421 0.39 -6.85 33.10
C ASP A 421 0.70 -5.58 32.31
N ALA A 422 1.93 -5.46 31.78
CA ALA A 422 2.33 -4.35 30.92
C ALA A 422 1.60 -4.32 29.56
N ALA A 423 1.16 -5.48 29.05
CA ALA A 423 0.48 -5.59 27.75
C ALA A 423 -1.04 -5.36 27.84
N VAL A 424 -1.64 -5.41 29.04
CA VAL A 424 -3.06 -5.11 29.22
C VAL A 424 -3.26 -3.61 29.55
N PRO A 425 -4.25 -2.94 28.95
CA PRO A 425 -4.37 -1.48 29.03
C PRO A 425 -4.95 -0.92 30.34
N ASP A 426 -5.41 -1.77 31.26
CA ASP A 426 -6.03 -1.38 32.54
C ASP A 426 -5.41 -2.20 33.68
N ALA A 427 -5.10 -1.55 34.80
CA ALA A 427 -4.54 -2.15 36.02
C ALA A 427 -5.44 -3.24 36.63
N HIS A 428 -6.73 -3.29 36.26
CA HIS A 428 -7.66 -4.34 36.68
C HIS A 428 -7.97 -5.36 35.58
N ALA A 429 -7.37 -5.22 34.40
CA ALA A 429 -7.59 -6.14 33.29
C ALA A 429 -6.96 -7.51 33.58
N LEU A 430 -5.82 -7.59 34.26
CA LEU A 430 -5.19 -8.86 34.61
C LEU A 430 -5.57 -9.33 36.02
N ARG A 431 -5.99 -10.60 36.14
CA ARG A 431 -6.00 -11.34 37.40
C ARG A 431 -5.18 -12.60 37.26
N VAL A 432 -4.41 -12.93 38.28
CA VAL A 432 -3.49 -14.05 38.30
C VAL A 432 -3.83 -15.03 39.42
N GLY A 433 -4.00 -16.29 39.07
CA GLY A 433 -4.15 -17.40 40.02
C GLY A 433 -2.88 -18.26 39.98
N LEU A 434 -2.55 -18.92 41.08
CA LEU A 434 -1.29 -19.64 41.22
C LEU A 434 -1.53 -21.06 41.72
N ILE A 435 -0.90 -22.03 41.06
CA ILE A 435 -0.93 -23.44 41.46
C ILE A 435 0.49 -23.99 41.51
N GLY A 436 0.96 -24.36 42.70
CA GLY A 436 2.25 -25.04 42.87
C GLY A 436 2.02 -26.54 42.95
N TYR A 437 2.51 -27.26 41.95
CA TYR A 437 2.37 -28.71 41.87
C TYR A 437 3.72 -29.40 42.04
N ARG A 438 3.71 -30.57 42.68
CA ARG A 438 4.86 -31.43 42.88
C ARG A 438 4.51 -32.87 42.50
N ASP A 439 5.43 -33.77 42.76
CA ASP A 439 5.26 -35.20 42.50
C ASP A 439 4.51 -35.92 43.63
N HIS A 440 3.95 -37.08 43.31
CA HIS A 440 3.35 -37.99 44.27
C HIS A 440 4.39 -38.56 45.23
N ARG A 441 4.03 -38.67 46.50
CA ARG A 441 4.86 -39.38 47.48
C ARG A 441 4.70 -40.89 47.32
N PRO A 442 5.77 -41.66 47.08
CA PRO A 442 5.68 -43.08 46.69
C PRO A 442 4.99 -44.04 47.69
N LEU A 443 4.71 -43.60 48.92
CA LEU A 443 4.17 -44.39 50.05
C LEU A 443 3.00 -43.70 50.78
N ALA A 444 2.52 -42.55 50.29
CA ALA A 444 1.31 -41.95 50.85
C ALA A 444 0.08 -42.76 50.35
N GLY A 445 -0.87 -43.05 51.24
CA GLY A 445 -2.14 -43.67 50.84
C GLY A 445 -2.97 -42.74 49.95
N PRO A 446 -4.05 -43.24 49.31
CA PRO A 446 -5.00 -42.39 48.60
C PRO A 446 -5.49 -41.25 49.50
N GLY A 447 -5.39 -40.00 49.03
CA GLY A 447 -5.81 -38.81 49.78
C GLY A 447 -4.81 -38.24 50.80
N ASP A 448 -3.66 -38.88 51.05
CA ASP A 448 -2.79 -38.53 52.19
C ASP A 448 -1.62 -37.57 51.87
N ARG A 449 -1.79 -36.73 50.83
CA ARG A 449 -1.14 -35.42 50.55
C ARG A 449 -1.25 -35.10 49.06
N THR A 450 -2.12 -34.16 48.73
CA THR A 450 -2.30 -33.67 47.36
C THR A 450 -0.97 -33.21 46.74
N PRO A 451 -0.69 -33.55 45.46
CA PRO A 451 0.45 -33.00 44.72
C PRO A 451 0.37 -31.48 44.53
N ILE A 452 -0.83 -30.89 44.64
CA ILE A 452 -1.00 -29.45 44.78
C ILE A 452 -0.69 -29.06 46.23
N HIS A 453 0.32 -28.23 46.44
CA HIS A 453 0.76 -27.78 47.77
C HIS A 453 0.85 -26.26 47.90
N TYR A 454 0.73 -25.53 46.78
CA TYR A 454 0.35 -24.12 46.78
C TYR A 454 -0.90 -23.97 45.90
N SER A 455 -1.93 -23.30 46.43
CA SER A 455 -3.14 -22.95 45.69
C SER A 455 -3.57 -21.56 46.16
N ALA A 456 -3.57 -20.61 45.24
CA ALA A 456 -4.04 -19.25 45.48
C ALA A 456 -4.97 -18.84 44.33
N GLY A 457 -6.20 -18.47 44.68
CA GLY A 457 -7.18 -17.98 43.72
C GLY A 457 -6.76 -16.69 43.00
N LEU A 458 -7.60 -16.24 42.06
CA LEU A 458 -7.33 -15.08 41.20
C LEU A 458 -7.15 -13.77 42.00
N ARG A 459 -6.01 -13.09 41.81
CA ARG A 459 -5.59 -11.85 42.49
C ARG A 459 -4.99 -10.85 41.50
N ASP A 460 -4.68 -9.62 41.92
CA ASP A 460 -3.87 -8.71 41.09
C ASP A 460 -2.45 -9.26 40.84
N ALA A 461 -1.81 -8.78 39.78
CA ALA A 461 -0.51 -9.26 39.32
C ALA A 461 0.59 -9.09 40.38
N GLU A 462 0.58 -7.97 41.10
CA GLU A 462 1.57 -7.65 42.13
C GLU A 462 1.47 -8.61 43.33
N ALA A 463 0.26 -8.89 43.82
CA ALA A 463 0.00 -9.85 44.88
C ALA A 463 0.38 -11.26 44.47
N ALA A 464 0.11 -11.66 43.22
CA ALA A 464 0.53 -12.96 42.71
C ALA A 464 2.07 -13.06 42.62
N ALA A 465 2.75 -12.03 42.12
CA ALA A 465 4.21 -12.00 42.04
C ALA A 465 4.88 -12.15 43.43
N ARG A 466 4.34 -11.47 44.45
CA ARG A 466 4.77 -11.62 45.85
C ARG A 466 4.62 -13.05 46.34
N LEU A 467 3.47 -13.67 46.13
CA LEU A 467 3.23 -15.05 46.57
C LEU A 467 4.16 -16.05 45.90
N LEU A 468 4.44 -15.88 44.60
CA LEU A 468 5.37 -16.74 43.87
C LEU A 468 6.78 -16.68 44.44
N ALA A 469 7.22 -15.52 44.95
CA ALA A 469 8.58 -15.35 45.48
C ALA A 469 8.86 -16.19 46.73
N ASP A 470 7.82 -16.56 47.48
CA ASP A 470 7.93 -17.31 48.74
C ASP A 470 7.89 -18.84 48.55
N TRP A 471 7.77 -19.32 47.32
CA TRP A 471 7.60 -20.76 47.06
C TRP A 471 8.88 -21.55 47.27
N GLN A 472 8.75 -22.61 48.05
CA GLN A 472 9.87 -23.49 48.40
C GLN A 472 9.92 -24.74 47.51
N HIS A 473 11.15 -25.20 47.28
CA HIS A 473 11.45 -26.43 46.56
C HIS A 473 10.83 -27.65 47.23
N SER A 474 10.36 -28.59 46.41
CA SER A 474 9.96 -29.92 46.85
C SER A 474 10.91 -30.99 46.28
N PRO A 475 11.31 -32.01 47.05
CA PRO A 475 12.13 -33.10 46.53
C PRO A 475 11.45 -33.84 45.37
N LEU A 476 12.23 -34.14 44.33
CA LEU A 476 11.84 -35.03 43.24
C LEU A 476 11.62 -36.47 43.74
N HIS A 477 10.58 -37.14 43.25
CA HIS A 477 10.28 -38.55 43.58
C HIS A 477 10.30 -39.48 42.35
N HIS A 478 9.96 -38.98 41.17
CA HIS A 478 9.96 -39.67 39.90
C HIS A 478 10.57 -38.79 38.80
N ASP A 479 11.52 -39.33 38.05
CA ASP A 479 12.23 -38.55 37.03
C ASP A 479 11.37 -38.20 35.81
N PHE A 480 10.36 -39.04 35.50
CA PHE A 480 9.69 -39.05 34.20
C PHE A 480 8.26 -38.49 34.20
N ALA A 481 7.69 -38.20 35.38
CA ALA A 481 6.34 -37.67 35.52
C ALA A 481 6.22 -36.85 36.81
N THR A 482 5.23 -35.97 36.89
CA THR A 482 4.92 -35.12 38.04
C THR A 482 3.40 -35.04 38.22
N GLY A 483 2.92 -34.53 39.36
CA GLY A 483 1.49 -34.45 39.71
C GLY A 483 0.69 -33.38 38.94
N LEU A 484 1.07 -33.06 37.71
CA LEU A 484 0.42 -32.08 36.85
C LEU A 484 -1.04 -32.47 36.52
N GLU A 485 -1.39 -33.76 36.59
CA GLU A 485 -2.75 -34.25 36.36
C GLU A 485 -3.78 -33.70 37.35
N HIS A 486 -3.35 -33.17 38.49
CA HIS A 486 -4.22 -32.53 39.48
C HIS A 486 -4.60 -31.10 39.13
N VAL A 487 -3.85 -30.43 38.24
CA VAL A 487 -4.08 -29.02 37.91
C VAL A 487 -5.45 -28.83 37.23
N PRO A 488 -5.86 -29.63 36.23
CA PRO A 488 -7.22 -29.53 35.68
C PRO A 488 -8.33 -29.77 36.71
N ASP A 489 -8.12 -30.68 37.66
CA ASP A 489 -9.10 -30.96 38.72
C ASP A 489 -9.24 -29.78 39.68
N GLU A 490 -8.12 -29.21 40.15
CA GLU A 490 -8.10 -27.99 40.97
C GLU A 490 -8.81 -26.83 40.26
N LEU A 491 -8.52 -26.61 38.97
CA LEU A 491 -9.16 -25.56 38.17
C LEU A 491 -10.67 -25.75 38.01
N HIS A 492 -11.16 -26.99 38.00
CA HIS A 492 -12.59 -27.26 37.97
C HIS A 492 -13.30 -26.70 39.21
N THR A 493 -12.65 -26.77 40.37
CA THR A 493 -13.17 -26.18 41.61
C THR A 493 -13.24 -24.65 41.56
N TRP A 494 -12.43 -24.01 40.71
CA TRP A 494 -12.36 -22.55 40.55
C TRP A 494 -13.39 -21.97 39.57
N HIS A 495 -14.35 -22.77 39.08
CA HIS A 495 -15.29 -22.34 38.04
C HIS A 495 -16.03 -21.01 38.32
N ARG A 496 -16.27 -20.66 39.60
CA ARG A 496 -16.92 -19.40 40.02
C ARG A 496 -15.97 -18.22 40.18
N GLN A 497 -14.66 -18.45 40.19
CA GLN A 497 -13.68 -17.39 40.34
C GLN A 497 -13.40 -16.66 39.02
N TRP A 498 -13.55 -17.37 37.90
CA TRP A 498 -13.40 -16.79 36.57
C TRP A 498 -14.41 -15.67 36.32
N ARG A 499 -13.95 -14.57 35.73
CA ARG A 499 -14.86 -13.54 35.23
C ARG A 499 -15.65 -14.10 34.03
N PRO A 500 -16.94 -13.71 33.87
CA PRO A 500 -17.75 -14.15 32.73
C PRO A 500 -17.14 -13.78 31.38
N ASP A 501 -16.61 -12.56 31.27
CA ASP A 501 -16.11 -11.98 30.01
C ASP A 501 -14.59 -12.04 29.87
N SER A 502 -13.87 -12.77 30.73
CA SER A 502 -12.42 -12.83 30.66
C SER A 502 -11.89 -13.84 29.64
N LEU A 503 -10.71 -13.55 29.12
CA LEU A 503 -9.84 -14.54 28.52
C LEU A 503 -9.27 -15.41 29.64
N ARG A 504 -9.61 -16.69 29.65
CA ARG A 504 -9.16 -17.65 30.68
C ARG A 504 -7.98 -18.46 30.16
N VAL A 505 -6.86 -18.38 30.85
CA VAL A 505 -5.59 -18.98 30.42
C VAL A 505 -5.00 -19.81 31.54
N LEU A 506 -4.51 -21.00 31.20
CA LEU A 506 -3.61 -21.80 32.01
C LEU A 506 -2.22 -21.75 31.36
N LEU A 507 -1.24 -21.22 32.08
CA LEU A 507 0.17 -21.33 31.77
C LEU A 507 0.80 -22.39 32.67
N VAL A 508 1.29 -23.47 32.09
CA VAL A 508 2.05 -24.49 32.81
C VAL A 508 3.53 -24.22 32.67
N VAL A 509 4.26 -24.15 33.78
CA VAL A 509 5.70 -23.93 33.85
C VAL A 509 6.35 -25.12 34.54
N GLY A 510 7.11 -25.93 33.80
CA GLY A 510 7.75 -27.11 34.38
C GLY A 510 8.44 -27.99 33.34
N ALA A 511 9.03 -29.08 33.81
CA ALA A 511 9.87 -29.95 33.00
C ALA A 511 9.16 -31.26 32.65
N ARG A 512 8.36 -31.80 33.57
CA ARG A 512 7.88 -33.18 33.50
C ARG A 512 6.39 -33.26 33.13
N PRO A 513 5.98 -34.24 32.30
CA PRO A 513 4.58 -34.46 31.97
C PRO A 513 3.79 -35.03 33.16
N PRO A 514 2.44 -35.04 33.12
CA PRO A 514 1.61 -35.66 34.15
C PRO A 514 1.85 -37.16 34.25
N HIS A 515 1.40 -37.77 35.35
CA HIS A 515 1.29 -39.23 35.42
C HIS A 515 0.17 -39.74 34.50
N PRO A 516 0.33 -40.92 33.86
CA PRO A 516 -0.74 -41.51 33.08
C PRO A 516 -1.88 -42.02 33.98
N TYR A 517 -3.12 -41.92 33.50
CA TYR A 517 -4.31 -42.52 34.12
C TYR A 517 -4.28 -44.07 34.10
N GLY A 518 -3.91 -44.62 32.94
CA GLY A 518 -3.83 -46.05 32.67
C GLY A 518 -2.44 -46.62 32.90
N ARG A 519 -2.33 -47.96 33.01
CA ARG A 519 -1.03 -48.63 33.13
C ARG A 519 -0.21 -48.39 31.83
N PRO A 520 1.00 -47.81 31.92
CA PRO A 520 1.83 -47.64 30.73
C PRO A 520 2.28 -49.02 30.18
N PRO A 521 2.59 -49.11 28.86
CA PRO A 521 3.06 -50.34 28.24
C PRO A 521 4.23 -50.98 28.99
N GLN A 522 4.33 -52.32 28.95
CA GLN A 522 5.35 -53.05 29.72
C GLN A 522 6.78 -52.64 29.37
N ALA A 523 7.04 -52.23 28.12
CA ALA A 523 8.34 -51.72 27.66
C ALA A 523 8.78 -50.47 28.44
N VAL A 524 7.87 -49.49 28.60
CA VAL A 524 8.09 -48.27 29.38
C VAL A 524 8.44 -48.62 30.82
N ARG A 525 7.64 -49.47 31.45
CA ARG A 525 7.80 -49.86 32.88
C ARG A 525 9.15 -50.50 33.21
N ARG A 526 9.80 -51.16 32.24
CA ARG A 526 11.09 -51.85 32.44
C ARG A 526 12.28 -50.89 32.39
N ARG A 527 12.17 -49.77 31.66
CA ARG A 527 13.28 -48.84 31.39
C ARG A 527 13.10 -47.45 32.01
N ALA A 528 11.86 -47.01 32.19
CA ALA A 528 11.48 -45.78 32.87
C ALA A 528 10.29 -46.09 33.80
N ARG A 529 10.50 -46.04 35.12
CA ARG A 529 9.45 -46.37 36.11
C ARG A 529 8.42 -45.24 36.22
N VAL A 530 7.74 -44.88 35.12
CA VAL A 530 6.56 -44.02 35.11
C VAL A 530 5.45 -44.75 35.86
N ARG A 531 5.09 -44.23 37.03
CA ARG A 531 3.96 -44.74 37.83
C ARG A 531 2.66 -44.14 37.35
N VAL A 532 1.59 -44.91 37.45
CA VAL A 532 0.22 -44.43 37.25
C VAL A 532 -0.13 -43.44 38.36
N CYS A 533 -0.92 -42.42 38.03
CA CYS A 533 -1.50 -41.52 39.03
C CYS A 533 -2.21 -42.35 40.12
N PRO A 534 -1.83 -42.23 41.40
CA PRO A 534 -2.49 -42.92 42.51
C PRO A 534 -3.99 -42.64 42.57
N ASP A 535 -4.38 -41.40 42.30
CA ASP A 535 -5.78 -40.94 42.36
C ASP A 535 -6.54 -41.18 41.04
N ARG A 536 -5.88 -41.74 40.03
CA ARG A 536 -6.48 -42.07 38.73
C ARG A 536 -7.18 -40.87 38.09
N PHE A 537 -6.56 -39.70 38.15
CA PHE A 537 -7.06 -38.55 37.40
C PHE A 537 -6.82 -38.74 35.89
N ASP A 538 -7.91 -38.63 35.12
CA ASP A 538 -7.86 -38.55 33.65
C ASP A 538 -7.74 -37.08 33.23
N TRP A 539 -6.52 -36.56 33.28
CA TRP A 539 -6.23 -35.17 33.00
C TRP A 539 -6.58 -34.75 31.57
N GLU A 540 -6.57 -35.66 30.60
CA GLU A 540 -6.93 -35.36 29.20
C GLU A 540 -8.40 -35.00 29.11
N SER A 541 -9.25 -35.84 29.70
CA SER A 541 -10.70 -35.62 29.78
C SER A 541 -11.02 -34.36 30.58
N SER A 542 -10.40 -34.17 31.75
CA SER A 542 -10.63 -32.97 32.58
C SER A 542 -10.22 -31.69 31.86
N LEU A 543 -9.07 -31.68 31.18
CA LEU A 543 -8.63 -30.53 30.40
C LEU A 543 -9.56 -30.28 29.20
N ALA A 544 -10.03 -31.32 28.52
CA ALA A 544 -11.00 -31.18 27.43
C ALA A 544 -12.32 -30.55 27.91
N VAL A 545 -12.81 -30.96 29.08
CA VAL A 545 -14.01 -30.38 29.71
C VAL A 545 -13.82 -28.90 30.03
N LEU A 546 -12.70 -28.52 30.66
CA LEU A 546 -12.41 -27.10 30.96
C LEU A 546 -12.33 -26.25 29.70
N ARG A 547 -11.69 -26.77 28.65
CA ARG A 547 -11.59 -26.05 27.37
C ARG A 547 -12.93 -25.86 26.69
N HIS A 548 -13.83 -26.84 26.80
CA HIS A 548 -15.15 -26.77 26.19
C HIS A 548 -16.09 -25.88 27.01
N GLN A 549 -16.16 -26.09 28.32
CA GLN A 549 -17.12 -25.41 29.20
C GLN A 549 -16.67 -24.01 29.63
N GLN A 550 -15.36 -23.80 29.78
CA GLN A 550 -14.81 -22.54 30.26
C GLN A 550 -14.02 -21.77 29.19
N GLU A 551 -13.98 -22.26 27.95
CA GLU A 551 -13.15 -21.67 26.87
C GLU A 551 -11.65 -21.54 27.26
N LEU A 552 -11.17 -22.41 28.16
CA LEU A 552 -9.80 -22.34 28.71
C LEU A 552 -8.75 -22.50 27.61
N ARG A 553 -7.74 -21.61 27.62
CA ARG A 553 -6.53 -21.73 26.79
C ARG A 553 -5.37 -22.30 27.58
N CYS A 554 -4.50 -23.04 26.92
CA CYS A 554 -3.41 -23.75 27.55
C CYS A 554 -2.10 -23.43 26.82
N LEU A 555 -1.17 -22.85 27.56
CA LEU A 555 0.20 -22.55 27.15
C LEU A 555 1.14 -23.35 28.04
N ALA A 556 2.25 -23.82 27.47
CA ALA A 556 3.28 -24.53 28.23
C ALA A 556 4.64 -23.85 28.02
N LEU A 557 5.31 -23.51 29.12
CA LEU A 557 6.69 -23.07 29.16
C LEU A 557 7.52 -24.19 29.79
N VAL A 558 8.21 -24.94 28.94
CA VAL A 558 8.85 -26.19 29.33
C VAL A 558 10.36 -26.04 29.37
N ASP A 559 10.96 -26.38 30.52
CA ASP A 559 12.39 -26.64 30.64
C ASP A 559 12.64 -28.14 30.40
N PRO A 560 13.00 -28.56 29.17
CA PRO A 560 13.08 -29.98 28.85
C PRO A 560 14.12 -30.66 29.74
N PRO A 561 13.75 -31.71 30.49
CA PRO A 561 14.68 -32.45 31.32
C PRO A 561 15.68 -33.23 30.45
N ASP A 562 16.85 -33.57 31.01
CA ASP A 562 17.93 -34.25 30.28
C ASP A 562 17.48 -35.54 29.56
N TRP A 563 16.48 -36.24 30.12
CA TRP A 563 15.92 -37.45 29.52
C TRP A 563 14.97 -37.19 28.36
N MET A 564 14.69 -35.94 27.97
CA MET A 564 13.93 -35.61 26.76
C MET A 564 14.81 -35.37 25.53
N ALA A 565 16.13 -35.56 25.62
CA ALA A 565 17.05 -35.52 24.47
C ALA A 565 16.81 -36.67 23.47
N GLU A 566 17.27 -36.51 22.22
CA GLU A 566 16.97 -37.40 21.07
C GLU A 566 17.32 -38.89 21.27
N ASP A 567 18.20 -39.22 22.23
CA ASP A 567 18.65 -40.59 22.53
C ASP A 567 17.90 -41.27 23.69
N ALA A 568 16.87 -40.64 24.27
CA ALA A 568 16.15 -41.18 25.41
C ALA A 568 15.03 -42.17 25.04
N GLU A 569 14.53 -42.93 26.02
CA GLU A 569 13.51 -43.98 25.85
C GLU A 569 12.30 -43.46 25.04
N PRO A 570 12.12 -43.89 23.76
CA PRO A 570 11.25 -43.19 22.79
C PRO A 570 9.79 -43.06 23.22
N LEU A 571 9.30 -44.05 23.97
CA LEU A 571 7.92 -44.09 24.46
C LEU A 571 7.66 -43.05 25.57
N VAL A 572 8.66 -42.70 26.36
CA VAL A 572 8.54 -41.65 27.40
C VAL A 572 8.57 -40.27 26.74
N ALA A 573 9.43 -40.08 25.74
CA ALA A 573 9.47 -38.86 24.95
C ALA A 573 8.17 -38.65 24.15
N GLU A 574 7.57 -39.71 23.60
CA GLU A 574 6.26 -39.66 22.97
C GLU A 574 5.15 -39.26 23.95
N TRP A 575 5.12 -39.86 25.14
CA TRP A 575 4.19 -39.47 26.22
C TRP A 575 4.33 -37.99 26.58
N ALA A 576 5.55 -37.52 26.81
CA ALA A 576 5.82 -36.14 27.15
C ALA A 576 5.36 -35.19 26.03
N ARG A 577 5.69 -35.49 24.76
CA ARG A 577 5.24 -34.71 23.60
C ARG A 577 3.72 -34.64 23.51
N ARG A 578 3.01 -35.76 23.73
CA ARG A 578 1.54 -35.78 23.76
C ARG A 578 1.02 -34.85 24.86
N ALA A 579 1.49 -35.02 26.10
CA ALA A 579 1.06 -34.17 27.20
C ALA A 579 1.27 -32.68 26.94
N TRP A 580 2.45 -32.31 26.46
CA TRP A 580 2.76 -30.92 26.14
C TRP A 580 2.00 -30.38 24.93
N THR A 581 1.60 -31.23 23.99
CA THR A 581 0.67 -30.83 22.91
C THR A 581 -0.71 -30.47 23.46
N HIS A 582 -1.16 -31.14 24.52
CA HIS A 582 -2.44 -30.84 25.17
C HIS A 582 -2.37 -29.59 26.07
N PHE A 583 -1.38 -29.53 26.96
CA PHE A 583 -1.18 -28.39 27.88
C PHE A 583 -0.60 -27.14 27.20
N GLY A 584 0.05 -27.28 26.06
CA GLY A 584 0.59 -26.20 25.23
C GLY A 584 -0.15 -26.02 23.91
N ARG A 585 -1.42 -26.42 23.82
CA ARG A 585 -2.17 -26.42 22.54
C ARG A 585 -2.20 -25.05 21.86
N GLN A 586 -2.19 -23.96 22.62
CA GLN A 586 -2.14 -22.61 22.06
C GLN A 586 -0.70 -22.13 21.85
N GLY A 587 0.29 -22.72 22.52
CA GLY A 587 1.69 -22.34 22.45
C GLY A 587 2.56 -23.22 23.35
N PHE A 588 3.67 -23.68 22.79
CA PHE A 588 4.72 -24.41 23.49
C PHE A 588 6.02 -23.62 23.40
N PHE A 589 6.60 -23.28 24.55
CA PHE A 589 7.76 -22.43 24.68
C PHE A 589 8.85 -23.13 25.47
N THR A 590 10.08 -22.70 25.25
CA THR A 590 11.27 -23.21 25.92
C THR A 590 11.91 -22.14 26.79
N VAL A 591 12.91 -22.52 27.56
CA VAL A 591 13.65 -21.64 28.48
C VAL A 591 14.27 -20.41 27.82
N GLY A 592 14.55 -20.47 26.51
CA GLY A 592 15.14 -19.38 25.73
C GLY A 592 14.13 -18.42 25.10
N ASP A 593 12.82 -18.70 25.18
CA ASP A 593 11.80 -17.83 24.61
C ASP A 593 11.58 -16.59 25.48
N SER A 594 11.39 -15.43 24.83
CA SER A 594 11.13 -14.17 25.52
C SER A 594 9.70 -14.14 26.10
N PRO A 595 9.48 -13.49 27.26
CA PRO A 595 8.14 -13.41 27.85
C PRO A 595 7.15 -12.66 26.93
N GLU A 596 7.62 -11.70 26.13
CA GLU A 596 6.80 -10.96 25.17
C GLU A 596 6.21 -11.89 24.10
N ARG A 597 6.98 -12.88 23.62
CA ARG A 597 6.49 -13.88 22.67
C ARG A 597 5.39 -14.76 23.27
N VAL A 598 5.50 -15.11 24.55
CA VAL A 598 4.47 -15.86 25.29
C VAL A 598 3.19 -15.03 25.40
N VAL A 599 3.33 -13.75 25.77
CA VAL A 599 2.22 -12.79 25.90
C VAL A 599 1.54 -12.51 24.57
N GLU A 600 2.28 -12.37 23.48
CA GLU A 600 1.72 -12.22 22.14
C GLU A 600 0.82 -13.40 21.79
N THR A 601 1.28 -14.63 22.05
CA THR A 601 0.49 -15.84 21.81
C THR A 601 -0.73 -15.90 22.72
N LEU A 602 -0.58 -15.57 24.00
CA LEU A 602 -1.64 -15.50 24.99
C LEU A 602 -2.77 -14.57 24.52
N LEU A 603 -2.42 -13.35 24.12
CA LEU A 603 -3.35 -12.28 23.76
C LEU A 603 -3.83 -12.34 22.31
N SER A 604 -3.17 -13.12 21.45
CA SER A 604 -3.44 -13.21 19.99
C SER A 604 -4.89 -13.47 19.59
N SER A 605 -5.75 -13.87 20.53
CA SER A 605 -7.10 -14.33 20.27
C SER A 605 -8.16 -13.69 21.20
N THR A 606 -7.84 -12.56 21.84
CA THR A 606 -8.85 -11.57 22.34
C THR A 606 -9.59 -10.85 21.20
N ARG A 607 -9.32 -11.25 19.95
CA ARG A 607 -9.97 -10.85 18.69
C ARG A 607 -11.46 -11.26 18.63
N ARG A 608 -12.29 -10.82 19.56
CA ARG A 608 -13.73 -10.74 19.30
C ARG A 608 -14.00 -9.35 18.76
N SER A 609 -14.38 -9.28 17.47
CA SER A 609 -14.98 -8.08 16.89
C SER A 609 -16.10 -7.67 17.83
N GLY A 610 -16.01 -6.48 18.42
CA GLY A 610 -17.19 -5.90 19.03
C GLY A 610 -18.25 -5.81 17.94
N ASP A 611 -19.46 -6.31 18.20
CA ASP A 611 -20.62 -6.07 17.36
C ASP A 611 -20.88 -4.55 17.34
N GLY A 612 -20.22 -3.82 16.45
CA GLY A 612 -20.45 -2.38 16.29
C GLY A 612 -19.27 -1.53 15.83
N THR A 613 -18.01 -1.97 15.99
CA THR A 613 -16.86 -1.19 15.49
C THR A 613 -16.63 -1.53 14.01
N PRO A 614 -16.81 -0.58 13.07
CA PRO A 614 -16.54 -0.85 11.67
C PRO A 614 -15.05 -1.19 11.48
N PRO A 615 -14.72 -2.15 10.58
CA PRO A 615 -13.33 -2.44 10.27
C PRO A 615 -12.64 -1.18 9.72
N PRO A 616 -11.31 -1.06 9.90
CA PRO A 616 -10.61 0.10 9.41
C PRO A 616 -10.72 0.12 7.88
N MET A 617 -11.03 1.28 7.34
CA MET A 617 -11.20 1.46 5.89
C MET A 617 -9.89 1.18 5.14
N LEU A 618 -8.73 1.40 5.78
CA LEU A 618 -7.41 1.21 5.19
C LEU A 618 -6.93 -0.24 5.22
N VAL A 619 -6.12 -0.64 4.23
CA VAL A 619 -5.38 -1.91 4.25
C VAL A 619 -4.42 -1.99 5.44
N GLY A 620 -4.08 -3.22 5.87
CA GLY A 620 -3.15 -3.49 6.96
C GLY A 620 -1.71 -3.66 6.47
N ALA A 621 -0.75 -3.19 7.27
CA ALA A 621 0.67 -3.44 7.06
C ALA A 621 0.96 -4.95 7.14
N ALA A 622 1.72 -5.48 6.19
CA ALA A 622 2.15 -6.87 6.17
C ALA A 622 3.65 -6.98 5.89
N GLY A 623 4.26 -8.08 6.33
CA GLY A 623 5.71 -8.31 6.22
C GLY A 623 6.48 -7.88 7.48
N PRO A 624 7.83 -7.87 7.40
CA PRO A 624 8.68 -7.58 8.55
C PRO A 624 8.44 -6.16 9.07
N SER A 625 8.35 -6.00 10.40
CA SER A 625 8.08 -4.72 11.06
C SER A 625 9.11 -3.63 10.72
N GLU A 626 10.34 -4.02 10.39
CA GLU A 626 11.45 -3.12 10.07
C GLU A 626 11.25 -2.31 8.79
N SER A 627 10.41 -2.78 7.85
CA SER A 627 10.08 -2.02 6.64
C SER A 627 9.03 -0.93 6.86
N TRP A 628 8.41 -0.89 8.04
CA TRP A 628 7.31 0.01 8.36
C TRP A 628 7.74 1.02 9.42
N LEU A 629 7.77 2.30 9.04
CA LEU A 629 7.95 3.39 9.97
C LEU A 629 6.61 3.66 10.68
N ALA A 630 6.55 3.34 11.97
CA ALA A 630 5.43 3.70 12.82
C ALA A 630 5.43 5.22 13.04
N HIS A 631 4.26 5.84 12.96
CA HIS A 631 4.08 7.21 13.43
C HIS A 631 3.62 7.13 14.90
N PRO A 632 4.41 7.60 15.87
CA PRO A 632 4.04 7.53 17.27
C PRO A 632 2.80 8.40 17.49
N SER A 633 1.69 7.76 17.83
CA SER A 633 0.42 8.38 18.12
C SER A 633 0.52 9.17 19.44
N SER A 634 1.00 10.42 19.38
CA SER A 634 0.75 11.42 20.43
C SER A 634 -0.71 11.90 20.36
N TRP A 635 -1.67 10.99 20.46
CA TRP A 635 -3.10 11.33 20.63
C TRP A 635 -3.40 11.44 22.12
N THR A 636 -2.75 12.37 22.80
CA THR A 636 -3.22 12.83 24.11
C THR A 636 -4.40 13.76 23.87
N ALA A 637 -5.56 13.35 24.41
CA ALA A 637 -6.75 14.20 24.50
C ALA A 637 -6.48 15.43 25.37
#